data_AF-A0A540URW1-F1
#
_entry.id   AF-A0A540URW1-F1
#
_cell.length_a   1.000
_cell.length_b   1.000
_cell.length_c   1.000
_cell.angle_alpha   90.00
_cell.angle_beta   90.00
_cell.angle_gamma   90.00
#
_symmetry.space_group_name_H-M   'P 1'
#
loop_
_entity.id
_entity.type
_entity.pdbx_description
1 polymer ?
#
loop_
_entity_poly.entity_id
_entity_poly.type
_entity_poly.pdbx_seq_one_letter_code
_entity_poly.pdbx_strand_id
1 'polypeptide(L)'
;MKTILRYFWYQEKYNLYRTVNGFFYYLRKLPLVGKSIPESIFKSYSFKSGLFLILHVLSIPSRFLVKGIWLTIYSCIATFWIKLLSNNQLDFWQIPSDTWLLGFSMWMVFVGYTYRFGKGFEPFIAKSEREFMQNFGLSQSSFLQSQLFVEPIITSLAYLPALLIFSSLSGNWLYLPLGLLTIPTGVFTGQALNRWFFNRRILSRRNSWQSWVILGTGLVAVACLILFRNHLSLIFLLTVLVCQVLLIWFSYKYLKQQTNHLDYLYYCMDQSLQMDKKIFEMTKGNEYTRQGLQMQAKLYAETGTDLSHLSGMTYLNALLFDRYRSILTKKLHFRLGCLLAIVLFIEGIRWFSKDDIQISNTNYIEGLPFAFMVMYAASMGKAVAQMVFVNCDISMLHYPFYREAKTIIAGFHYRFLQTVKLNAAFSGSLLLALIIFTRAQLPIETYLLTALLLLSLTALFSFHDLFIYYILQPFTKDMEVVNPVYKFLSGALYWVAYLNIKLDLGSHLYILLISIAMITYVSIGYWILLKKAPQTFRLKS
;
A
#
# COMPACT_ATOMS: atom_id res chain seq x y z
N MET A 1 34.47 18.14 -9.35
CA MET A 1 34.26 16.67 -9.43
C MET A 1 34.61 15.94 -8.13
N LYS A 2 35.82 16.12 -7.55
CA LYS A 2 36.25 15.48 -6.29
C LYS A 2 35.30 15.70 -5.10
N THR A 3 34.84 16.94 -4.88
CA THR A 3 33.90 17.29 -3.80
C THR A 3 32.53 16.61 -3.97
N ILE A 4 32.05 16.54 -5.22
CA ILE A 4 30.76 16.00 -5.59
C ILE A 4 30.69 14.48 -5.35
N LEU A 5 31.74 13.75 -5.74
CA LEU A 5 31.89 12.31 -5.46
C LEU A 5 32.01 12.03 -3.95
N ARG A 6 32.72 12.89 -3.21
CA ARG A 6 32.86 12.77 -1.75
C ARG A 6 31.49 12.88 -1.04
N TYR A 7 30.61 13.78 -1.49
CA TYR A 7 29.26 13.92 -0.93
C TYR A 7 28.41 12.68 -1.17
N PHE A 8 28.47 12.09 -2.37
CA PHE A 8 27.77 10.85 -2.68
C PHE A 8 28.23 9.70 -1.77
N TRP A 9 29.54 9.55 -1.58
CA TRP A 9 30.11 8.54 -0.69
C TRP A 9 29.68 8.73 0.78
N TYR A 10 29.68 9.97 1.26
CA TYR A 10 29.21 10.29 2.62
C TYR A 10 27.72 10.01 2.82
N GLN A 11 26.91 10.24 1.80
CA GLN A 11 25.49 9.92 1.83
C GLN A 11 25.25 8.42 1.93
N GLU A 12 25.96 7.61 1.13
CA GLU A 12 25.89 6.13 1.22
C GLU A 12 26.31 5.64 2.61
N LYS A 13 27.39 6.20 3.17
CA LYS A 13 27.86 5.90 4.53
C LYS A 13 26.82 6.25 5.59
N TYR A 14 26.22 7.43 5.49
CA TYR A 14 25.17 7.88 6.39
C TYR A 14 23.92 6.98 6.33
N ASN A 15 23.45 6.66 5.13
CA ASN A 15 22.27 5.82 4.92
C ASN A 15 22.46 4.41 5.51
N LEU A 16 23.63 3.81 5.31
CA LEU A 16 23.94 2.50 5.87
C LEU A 16 24.03 2.54 7.40
N TYR A 17 24.71 3.53 7.99
CA TYR A 17 24.73 3.67 9.45
C TYR A 17 23.35 3.91 10.05
N ARG A 18 22.51 4.74 9.41
CA ARG A 18 21.11 4.94 9.82
C ARG A 18 20.33 3.64 9.74
N THR A 19 20.52 2.85 8.70
CA THR A 19 19.84 1.55 8.50
C THR A 19 20.28 0.53 9.55
N VAL A 20 21.59 0.40 9.79
CA VAL A 20 22.15 -0.50 10.81
C VAL A 20 21.69 -0.12 12.21
N ASN A 21 21.73 1.18 12.55
CA ASN A 21 21.22 1.66 13.84
C ASN A 21 19.71 1.42 13.97
N GLY A 22 18.95 1.67 12.90
CA GLY A 22 17.51 1.39 12.86
C GLY A 22 17.21 -0.09 13.08
N PHE A 23 17.96 -0.97 12.42
CA PHE A 23 17.85 -2.42 12.60
C PHE A 23 18.08 -2.83 14.04
N PHE A 24 19.21 -2.42 14.66
CA PHE A 24 19.48 -2.71 16.06
C PHE A 24 18.46 -2.08 17.01
N TYR A 25 17.95 -0.89 16.71
CA TYR A 25 16.90 -0.25 17.49
C TYR A 25 15.61 -1.09 17.52
N TYR A 26 15.16 -1.59 16.36
CA TYR A 26 13.98 -2.45 16.30
C TYR A 26 14.21 -3.82 16.93
N LEU A 27 15.39 -4.43 16.72
CA LEU A 27 15.76 -5.71 17.34
C LEU A 27 15.76 -5.64 18.87
N ARG A 28 16.22 -4.51 19.43
CA ARG A 28 16.18 -4.25 20.88
C ARG A 28 14.77 -4.11 21.45
N LYS A 29 13.77 -3.77 20.63
CA LYS A 29 12.37 -3.70 21.08
C LYS A 29 11.65 -5.05 21.07
N LEU A 30 12.27 -6.11 20.56
CA LEU A 30 11.68 -7.45 20.59
C LEU A 30 11.78 -8.03 22.01
N PRO A 31 10.68 -8.57 22.57
CA PRO A 31 10.63 -8.97 23.98
C PRO A 31 11.59 -10.12 24.37
N LEU A 32 12.02 -10.95 23.41
CA LEU A 32 12.92 -12.08 23.63
C LEU A 32 14.38 -11.74 23.29
N VAL A 33 14.63 -11.15 22.12
CA VAL A 33 15.98 -10.91 21.60
C VAL A 33 16.59 -9.61 22.14
N GLY A 34 15.74 -8.64 22.47
CA GLY A 34 16.20 -7.28 22.72
C GLY A 34 17.03 -7.09 23.98
N LYS A 35 16.86 -7.97 24.98
CA LYS A 35 17.63 -7.96 26.22
C LYS A 35 19.09 -8.41 26.04
N SER A 36 19.40 -9.18 25.00
CA SER A 36 20.75 -9.71 24.74
C SER A 36 21.65 -8.75 23.97
N ILE A 37 21.11 -7.62 23.50
CA ILE A 37 21.82 -6.66 22.64
C ILE A 37 22.24 -5.44 23.47
N PRO A 38 23.55 -5.26 23.74
CA PRO A 38 24.04 -4.18 24.59
C PRO A 38 23.95 -2.80 23.91
N GLU A 39 23.81 -1.75 24.74
CA GLU A 39 23.76 -0.35 24.27
C GLU A 39 25.06 0.14 23.65
N SER A 40 26.17 -0.51 24.01
CA SER A 40 27.50 -0.22 23.47
C SER A 40 27.59 -0.40 21.96
N ILE A 41 26.70 -1.18 21.32
CA ILE A 41 26.67 -1.36 19.86
C ILE A 41 26.40 -0.03 19.14
N PHE A 42 25.67 0.90 19.75
CA PHE A 42 25.47 2.21 19.15
C PHE A 42 26.74 3.08 19.19
N LYS A 43 27.67 2.81 20.12
CA LYS A 43 28.94 3.53 20.28
C LYS A 43 30.10 2.90 19.50
N SER A 44 29.97 1.64 19.06
CA SER A 44 31.06 0.90 18.39
C SER A 44 31.25 1.33 16.93
N TYR A 45 31.98 2.42 16.68
CA TYR A 45 32.25 2.93 15.34
C TYR A 45 33.08 1.98 14.47
N SER A 46 34.06 1.27 15.03
CA SER A 46 34.91 0.32 14.30
C SER A 46 34.11 -0.86 13.78
N PHE A 47 33.26 -1.45 14.62
CA PHE A 47 32.33 -2.51 14.24
C PHE A 47 31.38 -2.05 13.12
N LYS A 48 30.77 -0.86 13.27
CA LYS A 48 29.89 -0.30 12.23
C LYS A 48 30.61 -0.04 10.92
N SER A 49 31.87 0.37 10.97
CA SER A 49 32.68 0.62 9.77
C SER A 49 33.03 -0.67 9.05
N GLY A 50 33.39 -1.74 9.77
CA GLY A 50 33.60 -3.07 9.19
C GLY A 50 32.30 -3.64 8.60
N LEU A 51 31.21 -3.56 9.35
CA LEU A 51 29.88 -4.00 8.90
C LEU A 51 29.38 -3.19 7.70
N PHE A 52 29.66 -1.88 7.66
CA PHE A 52 29.41 -1.04 6.48
C PHE A 52 30.16 -1.58 5.26
N LEU A 53 31.46 -1.89 5.38
CA LEU A 53 32.24 -2.39 4.25
C LEU A 53 31.67 -3.72 3.75
N ILE A 54 31.39 -4.65 4.66
CA ILE A 54 30.81 -5.96 4.33
C ILE A 54 29.44 -5.80 3.65
N LEU A 55 28.51 -5.06 4.25
CA LEU A 55 27.17 -4.85 3.68
C LEU A 55 27.23 -4.09 2.35
N HIS A 56 28.14 -3.13 2.22
CA HIS A 56 28.32 -2.40 0.97
C HIS A 56 28.77 -3.35 -0.14
N VAL A 57 29.79 -4.17 0.12
CA VAL A 57 30.28 -5.20 -0.83
C VAL A 57 29.17 -6.20 -1.18
N LEU A 58 28.42 -6.71 -0.19
CA LEU A 58 27.29 -7.61 -0.43
C LEU A 58 26.13 -6.95 -1.18
N SER A 59 25.99 -5.63 -1.10
CA SER A 59 24.98 -4.89 -1.86
C SER A 59 25.34 -4.69 -3.33
N ILE A 60 26.60 -4.88 -3.72
CA ILE A 60 27.04 -4.67 -5.10
C ILE A 60 26.36 -5.66 -6.06
N PRO A 61 26.38 -6.99 -5.83
CA PRO A 61 25.67 -7.95 -6.67
C PRO A 61 24.18 -7.67 -6.79
N SER A 62 23.51 -7.30 -5.69
CA SER A 62 22.07 -7.04 -5.71
C SER A 62 21.71 -5.80 -6.55
N ARG A 63 22.54 -4.75 -6.53
CA ARG A 63 22.38 -3.57 -7.41
C ARG A 63 22.37 -3.98 -8.89
N PHE A 64 23.26 -4.89 -9.29
CA PHE A 64 23.33 -5.39 -10.67
C PHE A 64 22.17 -6.34 -10.99
N LEU A 65 21.84 -7.27 -10.11
CA LEU A 65 20.76 -8.25 -10.30
C LEU A 65 19.40 -7.56 -10.50
N VAL A 66 19.10 -6.55 -9.69
CA VAL A 66 17.85 -5.77 -9.84
C VAL A 66 17.76 -5.12 -11.22
N LYS A 67 18.88 -4.66 -11.80
CA LYS A 67 18.91 -4.08 -13.15
C LYS A 67 18.66 -5.14 -14.23
N GLY A 68 19.23 -6.33 -14.06
CA GLY A 68 18.95 -7.49 -14.91
C GLY A 68 17.47 -7.85 -14.90
N ILE A 69 16.87 -7.97 -13.71
CA ILE A 69 15.45 -8.27 -13.54
C ILE A 69 14.56 -7.28 -14.30
N TRP A 70 14.87 -5.98 -14.24
CA TRP A 70 14.10 -4.98 -15.00
C TRP A 70 14.11 -5.24 -16.50
N LEU A 71 15.27 -5.50 -17.10
CA LEU A 71 15.37 -5.83 -18.53
C LEU A 71 14.60 -7.12 -18.87
N THR A 72 14.73 -8.16 -18.03
CA THR A 72 14.00 -9.42 -18.21
C THR A 72 12.49 -9.21 -18.15
N ILE A 73 11.98 -8.39 -17.23
CA ILE A 73 10.54 -8.09 -17.13
C ILE A 73 10.02 -7.49 -18.44
N TYR A 74 10.73 -6.52 -19.04
CA TYR A 74 10.28 -5.93 -20.32
C TYR A 74 10.38 -6.92 -21.48
N SER A 75 11.37 -7.80 -21.49
CA SER A 75 11.42 -8.90 -22.45
C SER A 75 10.22 -9.84 -22.29
N CYS A 76 9.86 -10.23 -21.06
CA CYS A 76 8.68 -11.06 -20.81
C CYS A 76 7.38 -10.38 -21.25
N ILE A 77 7.22 -9.08 -20.96
CA ILE A 77 6.08 -8.28 -21.42
C ILE A 77 6.03 -8.25 -22.96
N ALA A 78 7.17 -8.03 -23.62
CA ALA A 78 7.25 -8.07 -25.07
C ALA A 78 6.87 -9.44 -25.64
N THR A 79 7.36 -10.54 -25.05
CA THR A 79 6.97 -11.91 -25.46
C THR A 79 5.47 -12.12 -25.32
N PHE A 80 4.88 -11.71 -24.19
CA PHE A 80 3.46 -11.83 -23.94
C PHE A 80 2.64 -11.12 -25.03
N TRP A 81 2.97 -9.86 -25.34
CA TRP A 81 2.25 -9.10 -26.37
C TRP A 81 2.46 -9.64 -27.78
N ILE A 82 3.67 -10.08 -28.13
CA ILE A 82 3.95 -10.69 -29.44
C ILE A 82 3.09 -11.94 -29.63
N LYS A 83 3.04 -12.82 -28.63
CA LYS A 83 2.28 -14.09 -28.71
C LYS A 83 0.77 -13.87 -28.70
N LEU A 84 0.29 -12.94 -27.87
CA LEU A 84 -1.12 -12.58 -27.81
C LEU A 84 -1.61 -12.05 -29.17
N LEU A 85 -0.80 -11.22 -29.84
CA LEU A 85 -1.14 -10.65 -31.14
C LEU A 85 -0.87 -11.59 -32.32
N SER A 86 -0.13 -12.69 -32.11
CA SER A 86 0.15 -13.69 -33.13
C SER A 86 -0.75 -14.93 -33.04
N ASN A 87 -1.79 -14.92 -32.18
CA ASN A 87 -2.71 -16.05 -31.93
C ASN A 87 -2.01 -17.39 -31.58
N ASN A 88 -0.80 -17.33 -31.01
CA ASN A 88 -0.09 -18.54 -30.57
C ASN A 88 -0.46 -18.89 -29.12
N GLN A 89 -0.38 -20.18 -28.77
CA GLN A 89 -0.54 -20.65 -27.40
C GLN A 89 0.46 -19.91 -26.46
N LEU A 90 0.00 -19.58 -25.25
CA LEU A 90 0.75 -18.81 -24.24
C LEU A 90 1.83 -19.65 -23.54
N ASP A 91 2.77 -20.20 -24.32
CA ASP A 91 3.92 -20.89 -23.77
C ASP A 91 5.02 -19.89 -23.42
N PHE A 92 5.56 -19.89 -22.21
CA PHE A 92 6.59 -18.94 -21.81
C PHE A 92 8.01 -19.30 -22.27
N TRP A 93 8.19 -20.51 -22.83
CA TRP A 93 9.52 -21.09 -23.07
C TRP A 93 10.13 -20.77 -24.44
N GLN A 94 9.30 -20.47 -25.46
CA GLN A 94 9.80 -20.07 -26.78
C GLN A 94 9.85 -18.56 -26.89
N ILE A 95 11.03 -17.97 -27.07
CA ILE A 95 11.22 -16.52 -27.19
C ILE A 95 11.39 -16.15 -28.67
N PRO A 96 10.43 -15.45 -29.31
CA PRO A 96 10.60 -14.93 -30.66
C PRO A 96 11.79 -13.98 -30.78
N SER A 97 12.48 -13.95 -31.93
CA SER A 97 13.62 -13.05 -32.19
C SER A 97 13.30 -11.57 -31.97
N ASP A 98 12.09 -11.15 -32.34
CA ASP A 98 11.65 -9.75 -32.28
C ASP A 98 11.40 -9.26 -30.84
N THR A 99 11.33 -10.19 -29.88
CA THR A 99 11.17 -9.90 -28.45
C THR A 99 12.27 -8.99 -27.93
N TRP A 100 13.51 -9.21 -28.36
CA TRP A 100 14.66 -8.47 -27.83
C TRP A 100 14.57 -6.99 -28.19
N LEU A 101 14.25 -6.68 -29.46
CA LEU A 101 14.14 -5.30 -29.94
C LEU A 101 12.94 -4.58 -29.30
N LEU A 102 11.78 -5.25 -29.26
CA LEU A 102 10.58 -4.68 -28.65
C LEU A 102 10.74 -4.47 -27.14
N GLY A 103 11.25 -5.47 -26.43
CA GLY A 103 11.48 -5.42 -24.98
C GLY A 103 12.50 -4.35 -24.59
N PHE A 104 13.60 -4.23 -25.33
CA PHE A 104 14.58 -3.17 -25.10
C PHE A 104 13.99 -1.77 -25.36
N SER A 105 13.21 -1.62 -26.44
CA SER A 105 12.56 -0.35 -26.77
C SER A 105 11.53 0.06 -25.71
N MET A 106 10.73 -0.89 -25.21
CA MET A 106 9.82 -0.66 -24.08
C MET A 106 10.57 -0.24 -22.82
N TRP A 107 11.67 -0.92 -22.49
CA TRP A 107 12.52 -0.55 -21.35
C TRP A 107 13.06 0.88 -21.50
N MET A 108 13.53 1.27 -22.70
CA MET A 108 14.01 2.64 -22.95
C MET A 108 12.90 3.69 -22.76
N VAL A 109 11.71 3.45 -23.29
CA VAL A 109 10.57 4.38 -23.16
C VAL A 109 10.11 4.47 -21.71
N PHE A 110 10.00 3.35 -21.00
CA PHE A 110 9.53 3.39 -19.62
C PHE A 110 10.60 3.92 -18.66
N VAL A 111 11.79 3.32 -18.67
CA VAL A 111 12.87 3.68 -17.73
C VAL A 111 13.50 5.01 -18.10
N GLY A 112 13.82 5.25 -19.37
CA GLY A 112 14.45 6.47 -19.84
C GLY A 112 13.48 7.67 -19.86
N TYR A 113 12.36 7.55 -20.59
CA TYR A 113 11.44 8.66 -20.77
C TYR A 113 10.42 8.80 -19.63
N THR A 114 9.59 7.79 -19.39
CA THR A 114 8.48 7.92 -18.42
C THR A 114 8.99 8.12 -17.00
N TYR A 115 9.98 7.33 -16.58
CA TYR A 115 10.53 7.37 -15.23
C TYR A 115 11.64 8.42 -15.07
N ARG A 116 12.77 8.27 -15.77
CA ARG A 116 13.95 9.13 -15.53
C ARG A 116 13.76 10.57 -16.02
N PHE A 117 13.17 10.78 -17.20
CA PHE A 117 12.82 12.13 -17.66
C PHE A 117 11.63 12.70 -16.89
N GLY A 118 10.59 11.90 -16.62
CA GLY A 118 9.45 12.30 -15.77
C GLY A 118 9.86 12.77 -14.37
N LYS A 119 10.82 12.08 -13.73
CA LYS A 119 11.39 12.48 -12.42
C LYS A 119 12.03 13.88 -12.47
N GLY A 120 12.48 14.33 -13.63
CA GLY A 120 12.98 15.70 -13.82
C GLY A 120 11.94 16.79 -13.51
N PHE A 121 10.65 16.47 -13.66
CA PHE A 121 9.52 17.37 -13.43
C PHE A 121 8.94 17.28 -12.01
N GLU A 122 9.45 16.39 -11.17
CA GLU A 122 9.06 16.31 -9.77
C GLU A 122 9.94 17.24 -8.93
N PRO A 123 9.42 18.38 -8.41
CA PRO A 123 10.20 19.29 -7.56
C PRO A 123 10.32 18.71 -6.14
N PHE A 124 10.91 17.52 -6.01
CA PHE A 124 10.93 16.77 -4.76
C PHE A 124 12.35 16.38 -4.36
N ILE A 125 12.70 16.67 -3.10
CA ILE A 125 13.94 16.20 -2.46
C ILE A 125 13.51 15.30 -1.30
N ALA A 126 14.06 14.08 -1.27
CA ALA A 126 13.70 13.11 -0.25
C ALA A 126 14.00 13.66 1.15
N LYS A 127 13.16 13.33 2.14
CA LYS A 127 13.33 13.79 3.53
C LYS A 127 14.71 13.40 4.09
N SER A 128 15.16 12.18 3.83
CA SER A 128 16.49 11.70 4.22
C SER A 128 17.63 12.50 3.62
N GLU A 129 17.48 12.98 2.37
CA GLU A 129 18.46 13.80 1.68
C GLU A 129 18.50 15.22 2.22
N ARG A 130 17.33 15.81 2.52
CA ARG A 130 17.23 17.11 3.19
C ARG A 130 17.83 17.09 4.58
N GLU A 131 17.49 16.08 5.39
CA GLU A 131 18.07 15.86 6.72
C GLU A 131 19.59 15.71 6.62
N PHE A 132 20.09 14.91 5.68
CA PHE A 132 21.53 14.77 5.45
C PHE A 132 22.19 16.10 5.08
N MET A 133 21.63 16.83 4.12
CA MET A 133 22.15 18.12 3.69
C MET A 133 22.17 19.15 4.83
N GLN A 134 21.09 19.24 5.62
CA GLN A 134 20.95 20.19 6.73
C GLN A 134 21.82 19.83 7.92
N ASN A 135 21.78 18.57 8.38
CA ASN A 135 22.49 18.12 9.58
C ASN A 135 24.02 18.19 9.41
N PHE A 136 24.53 18.02 8.18
CA PHE A 136 25.95 18.08 7.87
C PHE A 136 26.39 19.44 7.30
N GLY A 137 25.50 20.43 7.24
CA GLY A 137 25.81 21.78 6.74
C GLY A 137 26.38 21.80 5.32
N LEU A 138 25.92 20.89 4.45
CA LEU A 138 26.48 20.74 3.11
C LEU A 138 26.07 21.90 2.21
N SER A 139 26.95 22.27 1.29
CA SER A 139 26.62 23.21 0.22
C SER A 139 25.51 22.65 -0.66
N GLN A 140 24.36 23.31 -0.64
CA GLN A 140 23.15 22.96 -1.40
C GLN A 140 23.42 22.75 -2.89
N SER A 141 24.19 23.65 -3.49
CA SER A 141 24.60 23.58 -4.90
C SER A 141 25.43 22.33 -5.20
N SER A 142 26.46 22.03 -4.41
CA SER A 142 27.34 20.88 -4.68
C SER A 142 26.64 19.55 -4.41
N PHE A 143 25.70 19.52 -3.46
CA PHE A 143 24.85 18.35 -3.21
C PHE A 143 23.93 18.07 -4.39
N LEU A 144 23.22 19.06 -4.92
CA LEU A 144 22.38 18.88 -6.11
C LEU A 144 23.17 18.50 -7.35
N GLN A 145 24.35 19.08 -7.55
CA GLN A 145 25.23 18.69 -8.65
C GLN A 145 25.68 17.23 -8.52
N SER A 146 25.80 16.71 -7.30
CA SER A 146 26.08 15.28 -7.06
C SER A 146 24.93 14.39 -7.50
N GLN A 147 23.72 14.73 -7.07
CA GLN A 147 22.52 14.01 -7.50
C GLN A 147 22.28 14.11 -9.01
N LEU A 148 22.56 15.26 -9.61
CA LEU A 148 22.34 15.49 -11.02
C LEU A 148 23.35 14.77 -11.91
N PHE A 149 24.65 14.87 -11.61
CA PHE A 149 25.70 14.41 -12.53
C PHE A 149 26.32 13.06 -12.16
N VAL A 150 26.29 12.65 -10.89
CA VAL A 150 26.95 11.40 -10.45
C VAL A 150 25.95 10.23 -10.40
N GLU A 151 24.75 10.43 -9.86
CA GLU A 151 23.74 9.37 -9.75
C GLU A 151 23.36 8.71 -11.10
N PRO A 152 23.17 9.46 -12.20
CA PRO A 152 22.81 8.84 -13.48
C PRO A 152 23.94 7.97 -14.03
N ILE A 153 25.19 8.40 -13.87
CA ILE A 153 26.37 7.66 -14.33
C ILE A 153 26.53 6.37 -13.53
N ILE A 154 26.46 6.44 -12.20
CA ILE A 154 26.55 5.24 -11.34
C ILE A 154 25.40 4.28 -11.65
N THR A 155 24.19 4.79 -11.89
CA THR A 155 23.05 3.95 -12.26
C THR A 155 23.28 3.27 -13.61
N SER A 156 23.77 3.97 -14.62
CA SER A 156 24.12 3.37 -15.92
C SER A 156 25.18 2.30 -15.79
N LEU A 157 26.23 2.55 -14.99
CA LEU A 157 27.25 1.53 -14.72
C LEU A 157 26.67 0.31 -14.01
N ALA A 158 25.66 0.49 -13.15
CA ALA A 158 24.94 -0.62 -12.53
C ALA A 158 24.10 -1.46 -13.53
N TYR A 159 23.84 -0.96 -14.74
CA TYR A 159 23.22 -1.76 -15.81
C TYR A 159 24.24 -2.52 -16.66
N LEU A 160 25.54 -2.24 -16.53
CA LEU A 160 26.57 -2.77 -17.44
C LEU A 160 26.57 -4.31 -17.53
N PRO A 161 26.59 -5.09 -16.44
CA PRO A 161 26.57 -6.55 -16.54
C PRO A 161 25.30 -7.07 -17.22
N ALA A 162 24.15 -6.48 -16.91
CA ALA A 162 22.87 -6.88 -17.48
C ALA A 162 22.80 -6.57 -18.98
N LEU A 163 23.32 -5.42 -19.41
CA LEU A 163 23.37 -5.02 -20.81
C LEU A 163 24.37 -5.88 -21.62
N LEU A 164 25.49 -6.29 -21.02
CA LEU A 164 26.43 -7.23 -21.66
C LEU A 164 25.75 -8.58 -21.92
N ILE A 165 25.07 -9.14 -20.92
CA ILE A 165 24.33 -10.40 -21.06
C ILE A 165 23.22 -10.23 -22.10
N PHE A 166 22.44 -9.15 -22.02
CA PHE A 166 21.34 -8.88 -22.95
C PHE A 166 21.83 -8.75 -24.40
N SER A 167 22.93 -8.03 -24.63
CA SER A 167 23.53 -7.85 -25.96
C SER A 167 24.07 -9.18 -26.50
N SER A 168 24.70 -9.99 -25.65
CA SER A 168 25.20 -11.32 -26.03
C SER A 168 24.08 -12.29 -26.37
N LEU A 169 22.98 -12.31 -25.60
CA LEU A 169 21.84 -13.22 -25.83
C LEU A 169 21.03 -12.83 -27.07
N SER A 170 20.93 -11.53 -27.35
CA SER A 170 20.19 -11.01 -28.50
C SER A 170 21.01 -10.98 -29.80
N GLY A 171 22.32 -11.24 -29.73
CA GLY A 171 23.23 -11.21 -30.89
C GLY A 171 23.52 -9.80 -31.44
N ASN A 172 23.11 -8.73 -30.75
CA ASN A 172 23.31 -7.35 -31.21
C ASN A 172 23.95 -6.49 -30.13
N TRP A 173 25.13 -5.95 -30.45
CA TRP A 173 25.93 -5.12 -29.54
C TRP A 173 25.47 -3.65 -29.43
N LEU A 174 24.55 -3.18 -30.28
CA LEU A 174 24.04 -1.80 -30.20
C LEU A 174 23.25 -1.52 -28.92
N TYR A 175 22.69 -2.55 -28.27
CA TYR A 175 21.96 -2.39 -27.01
C TYR A 175 22.83 -1.89 -25.86
N LEU A 176 24.14 -2.20 -25.88
CA LEU A 176 25.08 -1.80 -24.84
C LEU A 176 25.25 -0.25 -24.75
N PRO A 177 25.71 0.46 -25.80
CA PRO A 177 25.87 1.91 -25.73
C PRO A 177 24.52 2.64 -25.54
N LEU A 178 23.45 2.16 -26.19
CA LEU A 178 22.10 2.73 -26.01
C LEU A 178 21.62 2.60 -24.56
N GLY A 179 21.77 1.42 -23.96
CA GLY A 179 21.33 1.18 -22.60
C GLY A 179 22.09 2.04 -21.58
N LEU A 180 23.40 2.19 -21.77
CA LEU A 180 24.23 3.03 -20.92
C LEU A 180 23.87 4.52 -21.01
N LEU A 181 23.47 5.01 -22.20
CA LEU A 181 23.13 6.42 -22.40
C LEU A 181 21.67 6.76 -22.04
N THR A 182 20.76 5.78 -22.09
CA THR A 182 19.31 5.97 -21.83
C THR A 182 19.02 6.72 -20.53
N ILE A 183 19.71 6.36 -19.44
CA ILE A 183 19.47 6.96 -18.11
C ILE A 183 20.00 8.41 -18.04
N PRO A 184 21.27 8.71 -18.39
CA PRO A 184 21.79 10.07 -18.50
C PRO A 184 20.96 10.94 -19.43
N THR A 185 20.54 10.43 -20.60
CA THR A 185 19.68 11.18 -21.52
C THR A 185 18.39 11.58 -20.81
N GLY A 186 17.67 10.64 -20.21
CA GLY A 186 16.41 10.92 -19.51
C GLY A 186 16.58 11.94 -18.38
N VAL A 187 17.56 11.73 -17.49
CA VAL A 187 17.78 12.64 -16.34
C VAL A 187 18.19 14.04 -16.78
N PHE A 188 19.18 14.16 -17.67
CA PHE A 188 19.68 15.47 -18.08
C PHE A 188 18.64 16.25 -18.88
N THR A 189 17.94 15.60 -19.81
CA THR A 189 16.91 16.28 -20.62
C THR A 189 15.72 16.70 -19.76
N GLY A 190 15.24 15.84 -18.85
CA GLY A 190 14.13 16.16 -17.97
C GLY A 190 14.46 17.32 -17.04
N GLN A 191 15.65 17.30 -16.44
CA GLN A 191 16.12 18.37 -15.57
C GLN A 191 16.38 19.67 -16.36
N ALA A 192 16.98 19.61 -17.54
CA ALA A 192 17.23 20.78 -18.37
C ALA A 192 15.91 21.45 -18.80
N LEU A 193 14.95 20.65 -19.27
CA LEU A 193 13.66 21.15 -19.74
C LEU A 193 12.82 21.71 -18.59
N ASN A 194 12.76 21.03 -17.45
CA ASN A 194 12.03 21.56 -16.29
C ASN A 194 12.63 22.88 -15.79
N ARG A 195 13.96 23.01 -15.79
CA ARG A 195 14.63 24.25 -15.42
C ARG A 195 14.43 25.38 -16.43
N TRP A 196 14.33 25.03 -17.71
CA TRP A 196 13.93 25.98 -18.75
C TRP A 196 12.50 26.49 -18.55
N PHE A 197 11.56 25.60 -18.22
CA PHE A 197 10.20 25.99 -17.85
C PHE A 197 10.16 26.85 -16.59
N PHE A 198 10.96 26.51 -15.58
CA PHE A 198 11.06 27.27 -14.34
C PHE A 198 11.50 28.72 -14.58
N ASN A 199 12.51 28.93 -15.44
CA ASN A 199 12.95 30.27 -15.83
C ASN A 199 11.87 31.08 -16.56
N ARG A 200 10.91 30.41 -17.20
CA ARG A 200 9.73 31.01 -17.84
C ARG A 200 8.53 31.10 -16.90
N ARG A 201 8.73 30.90 -15.59
CA ARG A 201 7.69 30.90 -14.54
C ARG A 201 6.62 29.80 -14.70
N ILE A 202 6.91 28.75 -15.49
CA ILE A 202 6.06 27.56 -15.59
C ILE A 202 6.54 26.57 -14.51
N LEU A 203 5.80 26.51 -13.41
CA LEU A 203 6.15 25.68 -12.26
C LEU A 203 5.53 24.29 -12.37
N SER A 204 6.38 23.26 -12.36
CA SER A 204 5.96 21.87 -12.23
C SER A 204 5.72 21.54 -10.77
N ARG A 205 4.55 20.98 -10.42
CA ARG A 205 4.22 20.50 -9.07
C ARG A 205 4.14 18.98 -9.07
N ARG A 206 4.16 18.35 -7.89
CA ARG A 206 3.89 16.90 -7.82
C ARG A 206 2.50 16.62 -8.38
N ASN A 207 2.41 15.65 -9.30
CA ASN A 207 1.18 15.29 -10.02
C ASN A 207 0.62 16.41 -10.91
N SER A 208 1.49 17.26 -11.46
CA SER A 208 1.07 18.32 -12.39
C SER A 208 0.71 17.78 -13.77
N TRP A 209 0.08 18.62 -14.58
CA TRP A 209 -0.31 18.26 -15.95
C TRP A 209 0.91 17.81 -16.77
N GLN A 210 2.11 18.36 -16.53
CA GLN A 210 3.34 17.92 -17.19
C GLN A 210 3.64 16.44 -16.89
N SER A 211 3.56 16.01 -15.62
CA SER A 211 3.76 14.61 -15.24
C SER A 211 2.73 13.69 -15.89
N TRP A 212 1.46 14.10 -15.96
CA TRP A 212 0.40 13.34 -16.63
C TRP A 212 0.59 13.27 -18.14
N VAL A 213 1.02 14.35 -18.77
CA VAL A 213 1.34 14.36 -20.20
C VAL A 213 2.50 13.40 -20.49
N ILE A 214 3.58 13.44 -19.69
CA ILE A 214 4.73 12.53 -19.85
C ILE A 214 4.32 11.06 -19.68
N LEU A 215 3.48 10.78 -18.69
CA LEU A 215 2.95 9.43 -18.48
C LEU A 215 2.07 8.99 -19.66
N GLY A 216 1.15 9.87 -20.10
CA GLY A 216 0.25 9.62 -21.22
C GLY A 216 0.99 9.37 -22.52
N THR A 217 1.94 10.23 -22.89
CA THR A 217 2.76 10.05 -24.09
C THR A 217 3.67 8.84 -24.00
N GLY A 218 4.17 8.50 -22.80
CA GLY A 218 4.94 7.28 -22.55
C GLY A 218 4.11 6.01 -22.81
N LEU A 219 2.87 5.97 -22.30
CA LEU A 219 1.95 4.86 -22.54
C LEU A 219 1.54 4.75 -24.01
N VAL A 220 1.26 5.88 -24.67
CA VAL A 220 0.98 5.91 -26.11
C VAL A 220 2.18 5.40 -26.91
N ALA A 221 3.40 5.81 -26.56
CA ALA A 221 4.61 5.33 -27.22
C ALA A 221 4.78 3.81 -27.07
N VAL A 222 4.54 3.25 -25.89
CA VAL A 222 4.56 1.79 -25.67
C VAL A 222 3.48 1.09 -26.51
N ALA A 223 2.25 1.62 -26.55
CA ALA A 223 1.18 1.07 -27.38
C ALA A 223 1.56 1.09 -28.88
N CYS A 224 2.13 2.20 -29.36
CA CYS A 224 2.63 2.31 -30.72
C CYS A 224 3.74 1.28 -31.01
N LEU A 225 4.69 1.08 -30.09
CA LEU A 225 5.73 0.06 -30.25
C LEU A 225 5.13 -1.36 -30.39
N ILE A 226 4.06 -1.67 -29.65
CA ILE A 226 3.37 -2.96 -29.72
C ILE A 226 2.64 -3.13 -31.06
N LEU A 227 1.86 -2.11 -31.46
CA LEU A 227 1.03 -2.17 -32.67
C LEU A 227 1.88 -2.19 -33.95
N PHE A 228 2.93 -1.37 -34.01
CA PHE A 228 3.81 -1.24 -35.18
C PHE A 228 5.08 -2.09 -35.07
N ARG A 229 5.10 -3.12 -34.20
CA ARG A 229 6.29 -3.95 -33.94
C ARG A 229 6.96 -4.51 -35.20
N ASN A 230 6.17 -4.88 -36.21
CA ASN A 230 6.67 -5.46 -37.47
C ASN A 230 7.48 -4.48 -38.32
N HIS A 231 7.39 -3.17 -38.04
CA HIS A 231 8.12 -2.10 -38.73
C HIS A 231 9.35 -1.65 -37.93
N LEU A 232 9.59 -2.21 -36.73
CA LEU A 232 10.78 -1.87 -35.94
C LEU A 232 12.01 -2.50 -36.58
N SER A 233 12.96 -1.65 -36.96
CA SER A 233 14.23 -2.05 -37.54
C SER A 233 15.41 -1.68 -36.65
N LEU A 234 16.55 -2.33 -36.86
CA LEU A 234 17.79 -1.96 -36.16
C LEU A 234 18.23 -0.51 -36.47
N ILE A 235 17.85 0.03 -37.63
CA ILE A 235 18.21 1.38 -38.07
C ILE A 235 17.60 2.43 -37.13
N PHE A 236 16.39 2.17 -36.61
CA PHE A 236 15.76 3.01 -35.60
C PHE A 236 16.66 3.19 -34.36
N LEU A 237 17.34 2.13 -33.91
CA LEU A 237 18.25 2.19 -32.77
C LEU A 237 19.46 3.11 -33.02
N LEU A 238 19.97 3.15 -34.25
CA LEU A 238 21.06 4.08 -34.61
C LEU A 238 20.59 5.54 -34.55
N THR A 239 19.39 5.83 -35.05
CA THR A 239 18.80 7.17 -34.95
C THR A 239 18.62 7.59 -33.49
N VAL A 240 18.11 6.68 -32.66
CA VAL A 240 17.95 6.93 -31.21
C VAL A 240 19.30 7.21 -30.56
N LEU A 241 20.36 6.48 -30.92
CA LEU A 241 21.70 6.69 -30.35
C LEU A 241 22.23 8.09 -30.66
N VAL A 242 22.12 8.54 -31.91
CA VAL A 242 22.53 9.90 -32.31
C VAL A 242 21.73 10.96 -31.55
N CYS A 243 20.41 10.78 -31.44
CA CYS A 243 19.56 11.68 -30.66
C CYS A 243 19.96 11.72 -29.18
N GLN A 244 20.25 10.57 -28.55
CA GLN A 244 20.67 10.49 -27.15
C GLN A 244 21.95 11.28 -26.88
N VAL A 245 22.96 11.14 -27.76
CA VAL A 245 24.25 11.86 -27.65
C VAL A 245 24.03 13.37 -27.76
N LEU A 246 23.26 13.82 -28.76
CA LEU A 246 22.95 15.25 -28.93
C LEU A 246 22.20 15.81 -27.72
N LEU A 247 21.17 15.10 -27.27
CA LEU A 247 20.36 15.50 -26.12
C LEU A 247 21.19 15.60 -24.84
N ILE A 248 22.09 14.65 -24.58
CA ILE A 248 23.01 14.71 -23.44
C ILE A 248 23.91 15.95 -23.56
N TRP A 249 24.50 16.18 -24.73
CA TRP A 249 25.44 17.29 -24.94
C TRP A 249 24.78 18.65 -24.71
N PHE A 250 23.62 18.91 -25.34
CA PHE A 250 22.88 20.16 -25.18
C PHE A 250 22.37 20.34 -23.75
N SER A 251 21.80 19.29 -23.15
CA SER A 251 21.25 19.37 -21.79
C SER A 251 22.33 19.60 -20.75
N TYR A 252 23.48 18.93 -20.89
CA TYR A 252 24.63 19.13 -20.01
C TYR A 252 25.17 20.55 -20.09
N LYS A 253 25.33 21.09 -21.30
CA LYS A 253 25.77 22.47 -21.52
C LYS A 253 24.81 23.47 -20.88
N TYR A 254 23.50 23.29 -21.09
CA TYR A 254 22.47 24.13 -20.50
C TYR A 254 22.49 24.10 -18.96
N LEU A 255 22.53 22.90 -18.37
CA LEU A 255 22.53 22.72 -16.91
C LEU A 255 23.78 23.33 -16.24
N LYS A 256 24.92 23.35 -16.93
CA LYS A 256 26.16 23.94 -16.41
C LYS A 256 26.18 25.47 -16.47
N GLN A 257 25.51 26.06 -17.47
CA GLN A 257 25.47 27.51 -17.68
C GLN A 257 24.43 28.23 -16.81
N GLN A 258 23.57 27.49 -16.11
CA GLN A 258 22.44 28.06 -15.40
C GLN A 258 22.83 28.72 -14.07
N THR A 259 22.35 29.94 -13.87
CA THR A 259 22.59 30.77 -12.67
C THR A 259 21.54 30.59 -11.56
N ASN A 260 20.27 30.37 -11.92
CA ASN A 260 19.13 30.27 -10.98
C ASN A 260 19.01 28.91 -10.26
N HIS A 261 20.13 28.21 -10.02
CA HIS A 261 20.06 26.85 -9.47
C HIS A 261 19.56 26.83 -8.01
N LEU A 262 19.87 27.87 -7.24
CA LEU A 262 19.45 28.00 -5.84
C LEU A 262 17.95 28.27 -5.71
N ASP A 263 17.38 29.15 -6.55
CA ASP A 263 15.95 29.45 -6.53
C ASP A 263 15.11 28.20 -6.82
N TYR A 264 15.55 27.41 -7.80
CA TYR A 264 14.93 26.12 -8.10
C TYR A 264 15.05 25.12 -6.93
N LEU A 265 16.19 25.12 -6.22
CA LEU A 265 16.35 24.29 -5.02
C LEU A 265 15.38 24.73 -3.91
N TYR A 266 15.27 26.02 -3.63
CA TYR A 266 14.35 26.52 -2.62
C TYR A 266 12.90 26.18 -2.95
N TYR A 267 12.52 26.28 -4.22
CA TYR A 267 11.23 25.82 -4.70
C TYR A 267 10.99 24.33 -4.42
N CYS A 268 11.97 23.46 -4.72
CA CYS A 268 11.87 22.02 -4.41
C CYS A 268 11.79 21.74 -2.90
N MET A 269 12.53 22.50 -2.08
CA MET A 269 12.48 22.35 -0.63
C MET A 269 11.10 22.72 -0.08
N ASP A 270 10.52 23.83 -0.52
CA ASP A 270 9.17 24.24 -0.11
C ASP A 270 8.10 23.22 -0.51
N GLN A 271 8.10 22.77 -1.78
CA GLN A 271 7.18 21.73 -2.25
C GLN A 271 7.31 20.43 -1.44
N SER A 272 8.53 20.01 -1.12
CA SER A 272 8.78 18.82 -0.31
C SER A 272 8.29 18.98 1.15
N LEU A 273 8.42 20.17 1.75
CA LEU A 273 7.95 20.47 3.10
C LEU A 273 6.42 20.51 3.17
N GLN A 274 5.76 21.12 2.18
CA GLN A 274 4.29 21.10 2.08
C GLN A 274 3.77 19.66 2.00
N MET A 275 4.47 18.82 1.24
CA MET A 275 4.14 17.40 1.13
C MET A 275 4.34 16.66 2.45
N ASP A 276 5.44 16.89 3.16
CA ASP A 276 5.67 16.30 4.47
C ASP A 276 4.57 16.71 5.46
N LYS A 277 4.16 17.98 5.45
CA LYS A 277 3.02 18.46 6.25
C LYS A 277 1.74 17.73 5.89
N LYS A 278 1.41 17.59 4.61
CA LYS A 278 0.23 16.86 4.15
C LYS A 278 0.29 15.38 4.56
N ILE A 279 1.44 14.73 4.41
CA ILE A 279 1.64 13.34 4.86
C ILE A 279 1.46 13.26 6.36
N PHE A 280 2.11 14.14 7.12
CA PHE A 280 2.01 14.22 8.56
C PHE A 280 0.56 14.40 9.01
N GLU A 281 -0.19 15.30 8.39
CA GLU A 281 -1.63 15.52 8.63
C GLU A 281 -2.49 14.30 8.26
N MET A 282 -2.22 13.63 7.13
CA MET A 282 -2.88 12.37 6.78
C MET A 282 -2.58 11.23 7.77
N THR A 283 -1.42 11.28 8.41
CA THR A 283 -1.02 10.39 9.51
C THR A 283 -1.32 10.95 10.91
N LYS A 284 -1.92 12.14 11.01
CA LYS A 284 -2.25 12.78 12.30
C LYS A 284 -3.52 12.12 12.82
N GLY A 285 -3.33 11.32 13.88
CA GLY A 285 -4.30 10.36 14.36
C GLY A 285 -3.77 8.95 14.11
N ASN A 286 -3.53 8.20 15.19
CA ASN A 286 -3.03 6.83 15.11
C ASN A 286 -3.96 6.00 14.20
N GLU A 287 -3.44 4.99 13.50
CA GLU A 287 -4.23 4.11 12.60
C GLU A 287 -5.50 3.57 13.31
N TYR A 288 -5.39 3.45 14.62
CA TYR A 288 -6.38 2.89 15.53
C TYR A 288 -7.41 3.89 16.08
N THR A 289 -7.30 5.20 15.80
CA THR A 289 -8.33 6.21 16.15
C THR A 289 -8.81 7.01 14.94
N ARG A 290 -8.11 6.88 13.81
CA ARG A 290 -8.37 7.57 12.54
C ARG A 290 -9.83 7.46 12.08
N GLN A 291 -10.46 6.30 12.15
CA GLN A 291 -11.84 6.18 11.66
C GLN A 291 -12.82 6.94 12.57
N GLY A 292 -12.62 6.93 13.88
CA GLY A 292 -13.45 7.69 14.83
C GLY A 292 -13.33 9.20 14.62
N LEU A 293 -12.11 9.70 14.46
CA LEU A 293 -11.83 11.12 14.18
C LEU A 293 -12.41 11.57 12.83
N GLN A 294 -12.30 10.74 11.79
CA GLN A 294 -12.90 11.02 10.48
C GLN A 294 -14.44 11.06 10.53
N MET A 295 -15.07 10.25 11.37
CA MET A 295 -16.52 10.31 11.56
C MET A 295 -16.92 11.61 12.25
N GLN A 296 -16.17 12.03 13.28
CA GLN A 296 -16.42 13.29 13.98
C GLN A 296 -16.35 14.50 13.04
N ALA A 297 -15.35 14.57 12.17
CA ALA A 297 -15.19 15.65 11.19
C ALA A 297 -16.30 15.71 10.12
N LYS A 298 -17.08 14.63 9.95
CA LYS A 298 -18.15 14.51 8.95
C LYS A 298 -19.56 14.66 9.55
N LEU A 299 -19.66 15.07 10.81
CA LEU A 299 -20.93 15.30 11.46
C LEU A 299 -21.60 16.56 10.90
N TYR A 300 -22.90 16.43 10.61
CA TYR A 300 -23.80 17.53 10.32
C TYR A 300 -24.94 17.50 11.34
N ALA A 301 -25.57 18.65 11.62
CA ALA A 301 -26.72 18.71 12.51
C ALA A 301 -27.94 18.11 11.79
N GLU A 302 -28.28 16.87 12.12
CA GLU A 302 -29.54 16.22 11.73
C GLU A 302 -30.50 16.23 12.92
N THR A 303 -31.80 16.35 12.67
CA THR A 303 -32.85 16.18 13.68
C THR A 303 -32.85 14.72 14.15
N GLY A 304 -32.49 14.50 15.41
CA GLY A 304 -32.42 13.17 16.01
C GLY A 304 -33.78 12.51 16.20
N THR A 305 -33.78 11.19 16.38
CA THR A 305 -35.00 10.44 16.69
C THR A 305 -35.43 10.62 18.15
N ASP A 306 -36.74 10.59 18.43
CA ASP A 306 -37.23 10.58 19.81
C ASP A 306 -36.91 9.22 20.46
N LEU A 307 -35.99 9.27 21.42
CA LEU A 307 -35.48 8.10 22.15
C LEU A 307 -35.85 8.17 23.65
N SER A 308 -36.79 9.03 24.03
CA SER A 308 -37.22 9.27 25.43
C SER A 308 -37.73 8.02 26.16
N HIS A 309 -38.15 6.99 25.42
CA HIS A 309 -38.58 5.69 25.96
C HIS A 309 -37.41 4.83 26.52
N LEU A 310 -36.16 5.16 26.23
CA LEU A 310 -34.99 4.46 26.75
C LEU A 310 -34.43 5.19 27.99
N SER A 311 -33.78 4.46 28.90
CA SER A 311 -33.14 5.05 30.08
C SER A 311 -31.69 4.59 30.27
N GLY A 312 -30.96 5.28 31.14
CA GLY A 312 -29.60 4.90 31.57
C GLY A 312 -28.59 4.74 30.42
N MET A 313 -27.76 3.70 30.51
CA MET A 313 -26.65 3.48 29.57
C MET A 313 -27.12 3.11 28.16
N THR A 314 -28.28 2.46 28.05
CA THR A 314 -28.92 2.16 26.76
C THR A 314 -29.36 3.44 26.04
N TYR A 315 -29.90 4.42 26.77
CA TYR A 315 -30.26 5.72 26.19
C TYR A 315 -29.03 6.49 25.69
N LEU A 316 -27.95 6.55 26.49
CA LEU A 316 -26.72 7.24 26.10
C LEU A 316 -26.13 6.65 24.79
N ASN A 317 -26.04 5.32 24.72
CA ASN A 317 -25.53 4.68 23.51
C ASN A 317 -26.51 4.80 22.33
N ALA A 318 -27.82 4.84 22.59
CA ALA A 318 -28.81 5.09 21.54
C ALA A 318 -28.63 6.48 20.91
N LEU A 319 -28.48 7.52 21.73
CA LEU A 319 -28.19 8.88 21.25
C LEU A 319 -26.88 8.94 20.45
N LEU A 320 -25.84 8.24 20.89
CA LEU A 320 -24.57 8.19 20.16
C LEU A 320 -24.76 7.55 18.77
N PHE A 321 -25.40 6.38 18.70
CA PHE A 321 -25.61 5.69 17.43
C PHE A 321 -26.58 6.43 16.51
N ASP A 322 -27.58 7.13 17.05
CA ASP A 322 -28.48 8.01 16.29
C ASP A 322 -27.70 9.17 15.66
N ARG A 323 -26.86 9.85 16.44
CA ARG A 323 -25.98 10.93 15.95
C ARG A 323 -25.07 10.50 14.80
N TYR A 324 -24.56 9.27 14.82
CA TYR A 324 -23.67 8.74 13.78
C TYR A 324 -24.39 7.87 12.74
N ARG A 325 -25.72 7.79 12.79
CA ARG A 325 -26.52 6.89 11.94
C ARG A 325 -26.25 7.13 10.47
N SER A 326 -26.32 8.38 10.00
CA SER A 326 -26.13 8.70 8.57
C SER A 326 -24.73 8.36 8.06
N ILE A 327 -23.72 8.45 8.92
CA ILE A 327 -22.33 8.08 8.58
C ILE A 327 -22.19 6.56 8.50
N LEU A 328 -22.76 5.83 9.45
CA LEU A 328 -22.73 4.37 9.48
C LEU A 328 -23.53 3.76 8.32
N THR A 329 -24.71 4.30 8.03
CA THR A 329 -25.54 3.84 6.89
C THR A 329 -24.87 4.14 5.56
N LYS A 330 -24.25 5.32 5.36
CA LYS A 330 -23.47 5.60 4.15
C LYS A 330 -22.33 4.61 3.94
N LYS A 331 -21.61 4.22 5.01
CA LYS A 331 -20.57 3.20 4.94
C LYS A 331 -21.11 1.82 4.58
N LEU A 332 -22.25 1.43 5.15
CA LEU A 332 -22.95 0.19 4.82
C LEU A 332 -23.40 0.20 3.35
N HIS A 333 -24.08 1.26 2.91
CA HIS A 333 -24.55 1.40 1.53
C HIS A 333 -23.40 1.38 0.52
N PHE A 334 -22.25 1.98 0.83
CA PHE A 334 -21.07 1.87 -0.01
C PHE A 334 -20.63 0.41 -0.20
N ARG A 335 -20.56 -0.38 0.89
CA ARG A 335 -20.20 -1.81 0.83
C ARG A 335 -21.23 -2.64 0.07
N LEU A 336 -22.50 -2.38 0.30
CA LEU A 336 -23.60 -3.01 -0.46
C LEU A 336 -23.57 -2.63 -1.93
N GLY A 337 -23.25 -1.37 -2.26
CA GLY A 337 -23.07 -0.90 -3.63
C GLY A 337 -21.89 -1.58 -4.33
N CYS A 338 -20.77 -1.77 -3.63
CA CYS A 338 -19.65 -2.57 -4.17
C CYS A 338 -20.06 -4.02 -4.42
N LEU A 339 -20.76 -4.66 -3.48
CA LEU A 339 -21.26 -6.02 -3.65
C LEU A 339 -22.21 -6.12 -4.85
N LEU A 340 -23.17 -5.20 -4.96
CA LEU A 340 -24.10 -5.13 -6.09
C LEU A 340 -23.36 -4.93 -7.42
N ALA A 341 -22.38 -4.03 -7.48
CA ALA A 341 -21.60 -3.79 -8.67
C ALA A 341 -20.82 -5.04 -9.11
N ILE A 342 -20.27 -5.81 -8.16
CA ILE A 342 -19.60 -7.09 -8.45
C ILE A 342 -20.59 -8.10 -9.02
N VAL A 343 -21.77 -8.25 -8.41
CA VAL A 343 -22.81 -9.16 -8.90
C VAL A 343 -23.24 -8.78 -10.32
N LEU A 344 -23.56 -7.51 -10.56
CA LEU A 344 -23.97 -7.02 -11.88
C LEU A 344 -22.86 -7.17 -12.93
N PHE A 345 -21.61 -6.96 -12.55
CA PHE A 345 -20.47 -7.14 -13.45
C PHE A 345 -20.30 -8.60 -13.88
N ILE A 346 -20.39 -9.54 -12.93
CA ILE A 346 -20.29 -10.98 -13.22
C ILE A 346 -21.48 -11.45 -14.08
N GLU A 347 -22.69 -11.02 -13.75
CA GLU A 347 -23.88 -11.34 -14.55
C GLU A 347 -23.83 -10.70 -15.95
N GLY A 348 -23.24 -9.49 -16.08
CA GLY A 348 -22.99 -8.85 -17.36
C GLY A 348 -22.00 -9.61 -18.24
N ILE A 349 -20.91 -10.15 -17.65
CA ILE A 349 -19.97 -11.03 -18.36
C ILE A 349 -20.69 -12.29 -18.85
N ARG A 350 -21.46 -12.96 -17.97
CA ARG A 350 -22.25 -14.15 -18.35
C ARG A 350 -23.20 -13.87 -19.52
N TRP A 351 -23.90 -12.74 -19.45
CA TRP A 351 -24.80 -12.32 -20.52
C TRP A 351 -24.08 -12.06 -21.85
N PHE A 352 -22.90 -11.45 -21.82
CA PHE A 352 -22.10 -11.18 -23.02
C PHE A 352 -21.44 -12.44 -23.61
N SER A 353 -20.90 -13.31 -22.76
CA SER A 353 -20.26 -14.57 -23.20
C SER A 353 -21.25 -15.61 -23.71
N LYS A 354 -22.54 -15.50 -23.36
CA LYS A 354 -23.59 -16.51 -23.60
C LYS A 354 -23.29 -17.88 -22.98
N ASP A 355 -22.27 -17.96 -22.13
CA ASP A 355 -21.91 -19.16 -21.38
C ASP A 355 -22.77 -19.27 -20.13
N ASP A 356 -23.52 -20.36 -20.00
CA ASP A 356 -24.21 -20.68 -18.75
C ASP A 356 -23.22 -21.40 -17.81
N ILE A 357 -22.45 -20.60 -17.06
CA ILE A 357 -21.49 -21.11 -16.08
C ILE A 357 -22.27 -21.70 -14.90
N GLN A 358 -22.59 -22.98 -14.98
CA GLN A 358 -23.19 -23.73 -13.88
C GLN A 358 -22.13 -23.98 -12.80
N ILE A 359 -22.48 -23.62 -11.56
CA ILE A 359 -21.61 -23.82 -10.41
C ILE A 359 -22.05 -25.11 -9.73
N SER A 360 -21.19 -26.12 -9.76
CA SER A 360 -21.43 -27.34 -9.00
C SER A 360 -21.40 -27.07 -7.50
N ASN A 361 -22.09 -27.93 -6.73
CA ASN A 361 -22.09 -27.86 -5.26
C ASN A 361 -20.65 -27.94 -4.70
N THR A 362 -19.79 -28.75 -5.32
CA THR A 362 -18.38 -28.91 -4.93
C THR A 362 -17.61 -27.60 -5.08
N ASN A 363 -17.68 -26.98 -6.26
CA ASN A 363 -16.97 -25.72 -6.56
C ASN A 363 -17.49 -24.58 -5.67
N TYR A 364 -18.78 -24.58 -5.34
CA TYR A 364 -19.37 -23.63 -4.41
C TYR A 364 -18.78 -23.78 -3.00
N ILE A 365 -18.75 -25.01 -2.47
CA ILE A 365 -18.23 -25.29 -1.12
C ILE A 365 -16.74 -24.98 -1.02
N GLU A 366 -15.95 -25.34 -2.04
CA GLU A 366 -14.52 -25.00 -2.13
C GLU A 366 -14.26 -23.48 -2.13
N GLY A 367 -15.21 -22.69 -2.62
CA GLY A 367 -15.15 -21.23 -2.60
C GLY A 367 -15.56 -20.58 -1.28
N LEU A 368 -16.29 -21.28 -0.39
CA LEU A 368 -16.83 -20.70 0.85
C LEU A 368 -15.78 -20.17 1.84
N PRO A 369 -14.56 -20.73 1.96
CA PRO A 369 -13.52 -20.14 2.80
C PRO A 369 -13.21 -18.68 2.45
N PHE A 370 -13.43 -18.27 1.20
CA PHE A 370 -13.28 -16.87 0.80
C PHE A 370 -14.27 -15.93 1.50
N ALA A 371 -15.46 -16.42 1.90
CA ALA A 371 -16.45 -15.63 2.62
C ALA A 371 -15.92 -15.08 3.95
N PHE A 372 -14.96 -15.76 4.59
CA PHE A 372 -14.30 -15.27 5.80
C PHE A 372 -13.59 -13.94 5.53
N MET A 373 -12.79 -13.88 4.46
CA MET A 373 -12.06 -12.67 4.07
C MET A 373 -13.00 -11.56 3.63
N VAL A 374 -14.05 -11.90 2.88
CA VAL A 374 -15.09 -10.94 2.48
C VAL A 374 -15.74 -10.31 3.72
N MET A 375 -16.14 -11.13 4.69
CA MET A 375 -16.73 -10.67 5.95
C MET A 375 -15.76 -9.86 6.81
N TYR A 376 -14.47 -10.23 6.85
CA TYR A 376 -13.43 -9.45 7.52
C TYR A 376 -13.31 -8.04 6.90
N ALA A 377 -13.18 -7.95 5.58
CA ALA A 377 -13.04 -6.68 4.87
C ALA A 377 -14.31 -5.81 4.98
N ALA A 378 -15.48 -6.45 4.97
CA ALA A 378 -16.77 -5.79 5.07
C ALA A 378 -17.25 -5.55 6.51
N SER A 379 -16.50 -5.92 7.54
CA SER A 379 -16.89 -5.73 8.94
C SER A 379 -16.91 -4.25 9.35
N MET A 380 -17.90 -3.86 10.16
CA MET A 380 -17.99 -2.55 10.81
C MET A 380 -17.43 -2.54 12.24
N GLY A 381 -16.97 -3.67 12.78
CA GLY A 381 -16.53 -3.81 14.19
C GLY A 381 -15.48 -2.77 14.59
N LYS A 382 -14.34 -2.75 13.88
CA LYS A 382 -13.27 -1.77 14.11
C LYS A 382 -13.75 -0.33 13.98
N ALA A 383 -14.62 -0.03 13.02
CA ALA A 383 -15.16 1.31 12.81
C ALA A 383 -16.02 1.77 13.99
N VAL A 384 -16.89 0.88 14.49
CA VAL A 384 -17.77 1.14 15.64
C VAL A 384 -16.95 1.28 16.92
N ALA A 385 -16.01 0.38 17.20
CA ALA A 385 -15.16 0.46 18.40
C ALA A 385 -14.37 1.78 18.46
N GLN A 386 -13.81 2.23 17.33
CA GLN A 386 -13.11 3.52 17.26
C GLN A 386 -14.04 4.72 17.41
N MET A 387 -15.22 4.68 16.79
CA MET A 387 -16.22 5.75 16.90
C MET A 387 -16.65 5.94 18.36
N VAL A 388 -16.95 4.83 19.03
CA VAL A 388 -17.39 4.82 20.42
C VAL A 388 -16.29 5.32 21.35
N PHE A 389 -15.05 4.88 21.14
CA PHE A 389 -13.91 5.35 21.95
C PHE A 389 -13.70 6.86 21.82
N VAL A 390 -13.54 7.36 20.59
CA VAL A 390 -13.18 8.77 20.33
C VAL A 390 -14.27 9.74 20.76
N ASN A 391 -15.54 9.37 20.60
CA ASN A 391 -16.64 10.31 20.73
C ASN A 391 -17.48 10.13 22.01
N CYS A 392 -17.20 9.11 22.81
CA CYS A 392 -17.92 8.86 24.06
C CYS A 392 -16.97 8.42 25.17
N ASP A 393 -16.29 7.28 25.01
CA ASP A 393 -15.62 6.65 26.14
C ASP A 393 -14.39 7.43 26.64
N ILE A 394 -13.68 8.15 25.76
CA ILE A 394 -12.55 8.99 26.18
C ILE A 394 -12.95 10.04 27.22
N SER A 395 -14.15 10.61 27.08
CA SER A 395 -14.69 11.61 28.02
C SER A 395 -15.40 10.93 29.19
N MET A 396 -16.19 9.90 28.92
CA MET A 396 -17.06 9.29 29.93
C MET A 396 -16.32 8.43 30.96
N LEU A 397 -15.18 7.83 30.59
CA LEU A 397 -14.40 6.97 31.50
C LEU A 397 -13.76 7.71 32.68
N HIS A 398 -13.78 9.05 32.68
CA HIS A 398 -13.41 9.86 33.83
C HIS A 398 -14.41 9.73 34.99
N TYR A 399 -15.67 9.41 34.70
CA TYR A 399 -16.72 9.38 35.71
C TYR A 399 -16.84 7.99 36.37
N PRO A 400 -16.93 7.91 37.72
CA PRO A 400 -17.08 6.64 38.44
C PRO A 400 -18.29 5.82 38.02
N PHE A 401 -19.47 6.44 37.85
CA PHE A 401 -20.70 5.74 37.46
C PHE A 401 -20.59 5.02 36.11
N TYR A 402 -19.73 5.54 35.22
CA TYR A 402 -19.50 4.96 33.90
C TYR A 402 -18.63 3.70 33.95
N ARG A 403 -17.86 3.52 35.05
CA ARG A 403 -16.97 2.39 35.28
C ARG A 403 -17.61 1.27 36.10
N GLU A 404 -18.88 1.41 36.45
CA GLU A 404 -19.63 0.35 37.13
C GLU A 404 -19.87 -0.84 36.20
N ALA A 405 -19.81 -2.05 36.76
CA ALA A 405 -19.95 -3.29 36.00
C ALA A 405 -21.27 -3.33 35.19
N LYS A 406 -22.39 -2.95 35.83
CA LYS A 406 -23.72 -2.91 35.19
C LYS A 406 -23.73 -1.97 33.99
N THR A 407 -23.10 -0.81 34.11
CA THR A 407 -23.01 0.22 33.08
C THR A 407 -22.14 -0.23 31.91
N ILE A 408 -20.95 -0.78 32.19
CA ILE A 408 -20.03 -1.30 31.17
C ILE A 408 -20.70 -2.41 30.36
N ILE A 409 -21.33 -3.36 31.02
CA ILE A 409 -21.99 -4.50 30.38
C ILE A 409 -23.19 -4.03 29.55
N ALA A 410 -24.04 -3.15 30.09
CA ALA A 410 -25.17 -2.59 29.34
C ALA A 410 -24.71 -1.82 28.08
N GLY A 411 -23.64 -1.04 28.19
CA GLY A 411 -23.04 -0.35 27.05
C GLY A 411 -22.50 -1.32 26.01
N PHE A 412 -21.77 -2.36 26.45
CA PHE A 412 -21.25 -3.41 25.57
C PHE A 412 -22.37 -4.10 24.79
N HIS A 413 -23.44 -4.51 25.46
CA HIS A 413 -24.60 -5.15 24.84
C HIS A 413 -25.21 -4.32 23.72
N TYR A 414 -25.47 -3.04 24.01
CA TYR A 414 -26.05 -2.15 23.02
C TYR A 414 -25.13 -2.04 21.79
N ARG A 415 -23.83 -1.79 22.01
CA ARG A 415 -22.83 -1.64 20.95
C ARG A 415 -22.63 -2.91 20.14
N PHE A 416 -22.63 -4.06 20.80
CA PHE A 416 -22.53 -5.37 20.17
C PHE A 416 -23.73 -5.60 19.26
N LEU A 417 -24.95 -5.39 19.76
CA LEU A 417 -26.17 -5.58 18.98
C LEU A 417 -26.24 -4.64 17.76
N GLN A 418 -25.83 -3.38 17.90
CA GLN A 418 -25.79 -2.46 16.76
C GLN A 418 -24.75 -2.89 15.72
N THR A 419 -23.58 -3.36 16.16
CA THR A 419 -22.58 -3.91 15.24
C THR A 419 -23.10 -5.16 14.52
N VAL A 420 -23.81 -6.05 15.25
CA VAL A 420 -24.48 -7.22 14.67
C VAL A 420 -25.49 -6.80 13.60
N LYS A 421 -26.35 -5.80 13.85
CA LYS A 421 -27.32 -5.32 12.85
C LYS A 421 -26.64 -4.86 11.55
N LEU A 422 -25.56 -4.09 11.66
CA LEU A 422 -24.82 -3.57 10.51
C LEU A 422 -24.14 -4.69 9.72
N ASN A 423 -23.44 -5.60 10.41
CA ASN A 423 -22.77 -6.73 9.76
C ASN A 423 -23.76 -7.76 9.22
N ALA A 424 -24.89 -7.97 9.91
CA ALA A 424 -25.96 -8.87 9.48
C ALA A 424 -26.59 -8.40 8.17
N ALA A 425 -26.85 -7.09 8.02
CA ALA A 425 -27.35 -6.52 6.77
C ALA A 425 -26.43 -6.83 5.57
N PHE A 426 -25.11 -6.71 5.76
CA PHE A 426 -24.15 -7.08 4.72
C PHE A 426 -24.12 -8.59 4.48
N SER A 427 -24.06 -9.39 5.54
CA SER A 427 -24.01 -10.86 5.44
C SER A 427 -25.25 -11.45 4.76
N GLY A 428 -26.45 -10.93 5.04
CA GLY A 428 -27.69 -11.35 4.39
C GLY A 428 -27.73 -10.96 2.91
N SER A 429 -27.20 -9.77 2.58
CA SER A 429 -27.05 -9.36 1.18
C SER A 429 -26.03 -10.23 0.43
N LEU A 430 -24.95 -10.63 1.11
CA LEU A 430 -23.96 -11.57 0.56
C LEU A 430 -24.57 -12.96 0.33
N LEU A 431 -25.36 -13.46 1.28
CA LEU A 431 -26.09 -14.73 1.11
C LEU A 431 -27.02 -14.66 -0.11
N LEU A 432 -27.81 -13.59 -0.23
CA LEU A 432 -28.71 -13.38 -1.38
C LEU A 432 -27.92 -13.32 -2.70
N ALA A 433 -26.79 -12.60 -2.73
CA ALA A 433 -25.92 -12.54 -3.89
C ALA A 433 -25.41 -13.93 -4.30
N LEU A 434 -25.01 -14.76 -3.33
CA LEU A 434 -24.56 -16.14 -3.59
C LEU A 434 -25.69 -17.04 -4.10
N ILE A 435 -26.92 -16.88 -3.60
CA ILE A 435 -28.10 -17.59 -4.10
C ILE A 435 -28.40 -17.19 -5.55
N ILE A 436 -28.38 -15.89 -5.85
CA ILE A 436 -28.58 -15.37 -7.22
C ILE A 436 -27.50 -15.90 -8.17
N PHE A 437 -26.24 -15.88 -7.73
CA PHE A 437 -25.10 -16.33 -8.53
C PHE A 437 -25.15 -17.81 -8.92
N THR A 438 -25.78 -18.62 -8.07
CA THR A 438 -26.02 -20.06 -8.28
C THR A 438 -27.41 -20.37 -8.85
N ARG A 439 -28.20 -19.35 -9.21
CA ARG A 439 -29.58 -19.47 -9.72
C ARG A 439 -30.51 -20.30 -8.85
N ALA A 440 -30.25 -20.36 -7.54
CA ALA A 440 -30.95 -21.24 -6.60
C ALA A 440 -30.95 -22.74 -7.00
N GLN A 441 -29.96 -23.20 -7.77
CA GLN A 441 -29.87 -24.57 -8.27
C GLN A 441 -29.22 -25.56 -7.29
N LEU A 442 -28.59 -25.07 -6.21
CA LEU A 442 -27.93 -25.92 -5.22
C LEU A 442 -28.93 -26.48 -4.19
N PRO A 443 -28.58 -27.59 -3.50
CA PRO A 443 -29.38 -28.12 -2.41
C PRO A 443 -29.63 -27.10 -1.30
N ILE A 444 -30.82 -27.12 -0.70
CA ILE A 444 -31.20 -26.20 0.39
C ILE A 444 -30.25 -26.32 1.60
N GLU A 445 -29.75 -27.53 1.87
CA GLU A 445 -28.76 -27.79 2.92
C GLU A 445 -27.48 -26.96 2.73
N THR A 446 -27.00 -26.79 1.50
CA THR A 446 -25.82 -25.99 1.20
C THR A 446 -26.07 -24.53 1.54
N TYR A 447 -27.24 -23.98 1.19
CA TYR A 447 -27.58 -22.61 1.54
C TYR A 447 -27.77 -22.40 3.04
N LEU A 448 -28.35 -23.38 3.75
CA LEU A 448 -28.50 -23.34 5.20
C LEU A 448 -27.14 -23.37 5.91
N LEU A 449 -26.20 -24.19 5.42
CA LEU A 449 -24.83 -24.23 5.93
C LEU A 449 -24.07 -22.93 5.62
N THR A 450 -24.23 -22.36 4.42
CA THR A 450 -23.68 -21.02 4.13
C THR A 450 -24.27 -19.97 5.06
N ALA A 451 -25.58 -19.99 5.33
CA ALA A 451 -26.22 -19.07 6.25
C ALA A 451 -25.64 -19.22 7.68
N LEU A 452 -25.44 -20.45 8.16
CA LEU A 452 -24.80 -20.74 9.44
C LEU A 452 -23.36 -20.17 9.50
N LEU A 453 -22.58 -20.36 8.44
CA LEU A 453 -21.24 -19.78 8.31
C LEU A 453 -21.29 -18.26 8.41
N LEU A 454 -22.12 -17.61 7.60
CA LEU A 454 -22.22 -16.15 7.57
C LEU A 454 -22.75 -15.56 8.89
N LEU A 455 -23.66 -16.24 9.58
CA LEU A 455 -24.11 -15.86 10.92
C LEU A 455 -22.98 -15.98 11.95
N SER A 456 -22.21 -17.07 11.92
CA SER A 456 -21.08 -17.28 12.81
C SER A 456 -19.96 -16.24 12.61
N LEU A 457 -19.68 -15.88 11.34
CA LEU A 457 -18.75 -14.80 11.00
C LEU A 457 -19.28 -13.43 11.42
N THR A 458 -20.59 -13.19 11.25
CA THR A 458 -21.25 -11.97 11.73
C THR A 458 -21.11 -11.82 13.23
N ALA A 459 -21.28 -12.89 14.00
CA ALA A 459 -21.06 -12.89 15.44
C ALA A 459 -19.59 -12.58 15.77
N LEU A 460 -18.63 -13.27 15.13
CA LEU A 460 -17.19 -13.05 15.33
C LEU A 460 -16.81 -11.58 15.09
N PHE A 461 -17.10 -11.06 13.89
CA PHE A 461 -16.66 -9.73 13.47
C PHE A 461 -17.42 -8.60 14.14
N SER A 462 -18.58 -8.87 14.72
CA SER A 462 -19.28 -7.90 15.56
C SER A 462 -18.76 -7.91 17.01
N PHE A 463 -18.21 -9.04 17.46
CA PHE A 463 -17.75 -9.23 18.82
C PHE A 463 -16.27 -8.84 19.00
N HIS A 464 -15.38 -9.31 18.14
CA HIS A 464 -13.94 -9.33 18.37
C HIS A 464 -13.32 -7.95 18.67
N ASP A 465 -13.58 -6.95 17.80
CA ASP A 465 -13.00 -5.62 17.98
C ASP A 465 -13.49 -4.95 19.28
N LEU A 466 -14.78 -5.13 19.62
CA LEU A 466 -15.35 -4.64 20.87
C LEU A 466 -14.80 -5.42 22.07
N PHE A 467 -14.67 -6.74 21.98
CA PHE A 467 -14.12 -7.59 23.04
C PHE A 467 -12.70 -7.18 23.40
N ILE A 468 -11.82 -7.10 22.39
CA ILE A 468 -10.44 -6.65 22.58
C ILE A 468 -10.41 -5.24 23.16
N TYR A 469 -11.25 -4.34 22.64
CA TYR A 469 -11.36 -2.98 23.13
C TYR A 469 -11.70 -2.92 24.63
N TYR A 470 -12.70 -3.68 25.07
CA TYR A 470 -13.15 -3.71 26.47
C TYR A 470 -12.15 -4.39 27.41
N ILE A 471 -11.49 -5.45 26.96
CA ILE A 471 -10.54 -6.21 27.79
C ILE A 471 -9.19 -5.50 27.88
N LEU A 472 -8.67 -4.98 26.77
CA LEU A 472 -7.32 -4.42 26.75
C LEU A 472 -7.27 -2.92 26.93
N GLN A 473 -8.35 -2.20 26.62
CA GLN A 473 -8.42 -0.74 26.52
C GLN A 473 -7.09 -0.14 26.01
N PRO A 474 -6.83 -0.21 24.71
CA PRO A 474 -5.50 0.01 24.14
C PRO A 474 -5.12 1.49 23.98
N PHE A 475 -6.06 2.39 24.23
CA PHE A 475 -5.94 3.81 23.94
C PHE A 475 -5.65 4.64 25.20
N THR A 476 -4.73 5.58 25.07
CA THR A 476 -4.44 6.60 26.09
C THR A 476 -5.32 7.84 25.91
N LYS A 477 -5.23 8.78 26.86
CA LYS A 477 -5.86 10.11 26.76
C LYS A 477 -5.40 10.89 25.52
N ASP A 478 -4.14 10.69 25.11
CA ASP A 478 -3.58 11.33 23.92
C ASP A 478 -3.92 10.57 22.61
N MET A 479 -4.85 9.60 22.67
CA MET A 479 -5.26 8.76 21.55
C MET A 479 -4.12 7.92 20.94
N GLU A 480 -3.07 7.67 21.71
CA GLU A 480 -1.96 6.81 21.31
C GLU A 480 -2.26 5.34 21.68
N VAL A 481 -1.69 4.42 20.88
CA VAL A 481 -1.78 2.98 21.15
C VAL A 481 -0.47 2.52 21.74
N VAL A 482 -0.51 2.31 23.05
CA VAL A 482 0.67 1.90 23.83
C VAL A 482 0.77 0.38 23.92
N ASN A 483 -0.34 -0.35 23.82
CA ASN A 483 -0.37 -1.80 24.05
C ASN A 483 0.10 -2.61 22.82
N PRO A 484 1.28 -3.28 22.86
CA PRO A 484 1.77 -4.11 21.75
C PRO A 484 0.91 -5.34 21.50
N VAL A 485 0.24 -5.87 22.53
CA VAL A 485 -0.69 -7.01 22.41
C VAL A 485 -1.89 -6.63 21.54
N TYR A 486 -2.39 -5.39 21.69
CA TYR A 486 -3.47 -4.90 20.84
C TYR A 486 -3.05 -4.78 19.37
N LYS A 487 -1.83 -4.29 19.11
CA LYS A 487 -1.29 -4.20 17.73
C LYS A 487 -1.18 -5.58 17.09
N PHE A 488 -0.69 -6.57 17.84
CA PHE A 488 -0.61 -7.95 17.39
C PHE A 488 -2.00 -8.53 17.12
N LEU A 489 -2.92 -8.46 18.08
CA LEU A 489 -4.25 -9.04 17.95
C LEU A 489 -5.09 -8.38 16.84
N SER A 490 -4.99 -7.05 16.68
CA SER A 490 -5.67 -6.33 15.60
C SER A 490 -5.18 -6.77 14.21
N GLY A 491 -3.91 -7.18 14.08
CA GLY A 491 -3.36 -7.76 12.85
C GLY A 491 -3.58 -9.27 12.72
N ALA A 492 -3.75 -9.99 13.84
CA ALA A 492 -3.89 -11.45 13.85
C ALA A 492 -5.15 -11.92 13.12
N LEU A 493 -6.28 -11.20 13.24
CA LEU A 493 -7.50 -11.56 12.51
C LEU A 493 -7.32 -11.50 10.99
N TYR A 494 -6.51 -10.58 10.47
CA TYR A 494 -6.19 -10.55 9.05
C TYR A 494 -5.48 -11.83 8.63
N TRP A 495 -4.48 -12.26 9.41
CA TRP A 495 -3.77 -13.51 9.15
C TRP A 495 -4.68 -14.73 9.26
N VAL A 496 -5.56 -14.78 10.26
CA VAL A 496 -6.57 -15.84 10.38
C VAL A 496 -7.47 -15.87 9.15
N ALA A 497 -8.00 -14.73 8.72
CA ALA A 497 -8.83 -14.63 7.51
C ALA A 497 -8.08 -15.05 6.24
N TYR A 498 -6.80 -14.66 6.11
CA TYR A 498 -5.97 -15.01 4.97
C TYR A 498 -5.64 -16.51 4.92
N LEU A 499 -5.22 -17.07 6.06
CA LEU A 499 -4.94 -18.51 6.17
C LEU A 499 -6.19 -19.35 5.95
N ASN A 500 -7.37 -18.82 6.32
CA ASN A 500 -8.64 -19.50 6.09
C ASN A 500 -8.91 -19.74 4.59
N ILE A 501 -8.51 -18.82 3.70
CA ILE A 501 -8.59 -19.02 2.24
C ILE A 501 -7.76 -20.23 1.78
N LYS A 502 -6.69 -20.56 2.50
CA LYS A 502 -5.77 -21.66 2.18
C LYS A 502 -6.16 -22.99 2.81
N LEU A 503 -7.24 -23.03 3.59
CA LEU A 503 -7.71 -24.27 4.20
C LEU A 503 -8.41 -25.13 3.15
N ASP A 504 -7.75 -26.21 2.76
CA ASP A 504 -8.32 -27.26 1.91
C ASP A 504 -8.95 -28.35 2.79
N LEU A 505 -9.98 -27.95 3.54
CA LEU A 505 -10.82 -28.88 4.30
C LEU A 505 -12.04 -29.16 3.43
N GLY A 506 -11.93 -30.12 2.52
CA GLY A 506 -13.01 -30.51 1.63
C GLY A 506 -14.32 -30.83 2.38
N SER A 507 -15.46 -30.52 1.76
CA SER A 507 -16.85 -30.76 2.19
C SER A 507 -17.44 -29.81 3.25
N HIS A 508 -18.68 -30.10 3.64
CA HIS A 508 -19.45 -29.42 4.69
C HIS A 508 -18.77 -29.40 6.07
N LEU A 509 -17.76 -30.24 6.31
CA LEU A 509 -16.97 -30.27 7.55
C LEU A 509 -16.29 -28.93 7.85
N TYR A 510 -15.74 -28.26 6.83
CA TYR A 510 -15.16 -26.94 7.00
C TYR A 510 -16.17 -25.95 7.60
N ILE A 511 -17.37 -25.90 7.02
CA ILE A 511 -18.42 -24.97 7.41
C ILE A 511 -18.79 -25.19 8.88
N LEU A 512 -19.04 -26.45 9.26
CA LEU A 512 -19.40 -26.82 10.63
C LEU A 512 -18.29 -26.49 11.62
N LEU A 513 -17.05 -26.87 11.34
CA LEU A 513 -15.92 -26.64 12.23
C LEU A 513 -15.66 -25.15 12.44
N ILE A 514 -15.65 -24.36 11.37
CA ILE A 514 -15.45 -22.91 11.47
C ILE A 514 -16.61 -22.25 12.20
N SER A 515 -17.85 -22.61 11.88
CA SER A 515 -19.02 -22.06 12.58
C SER A 515 -19.01 -22.36 14.06
N ILE A 516 -18.75 -23.61 14.44
CA ILE A 516 -18.64 -24.03 15.85
C ILE A 516 -17.49 -23.27 16.53
N ALA A 517 -16.33 -23.17 15.89
CA ALA A 517 -15.18 -22.46 16.45
C ALA A 517 -15.48 -20.97 16.67
N MET A 518 -16.12 -20.29 15.71
CA MET A 518 -16.47 -18.87 15.83
C MET A 518 -17.53 -18.62 16.91
N ILE A 519 -18.57 -19.46 16.97
CA ILE A 519 -19.59 -19.37 18.01
C ILE A 519 -18.95 -19.61 19.39
N THR A 520 -18.13 -20.65 19.52
CA THR A 520 -17.41 -20.99 20.76
C THR A 520 -16.52 -19.84 21.21
N TYR A 521 -15.77 -19.23 20.29
CA TYR A 521 -14.95 -18.06 20.58
C TYR A 521 -15.78 -16.88 21.13
N VAL A 522 -16.91 -16.57 20.49
CA VAL A 522 -17.81 -15.49 20.94
C VAL A 522 -18.42 -15.82 22.30
N SER A 523 -18.88 -17.06 22.52
CA SER A 523 -19.48 -17.49 23.79
C SER A 523 -18.48 -17.44 24.96
N ILE A 524 -17.29 -18.01 24.78
CA ILE A 524 -16.23 -17.98 25.80
C ILE A 524 -15.76 -16.55 26.05
N GLY A 525 -15.51 -15.79 24.97
CA GLY A 525 -15.10 -14.40 25.06
C GLY A 525 -16.13 -13.55 25.80
N TYR A 526 -17.42 -13.74 25.51
CA TYR A 526 -18.50 -13.02 26.16
C TYR A 526 -18.57 -13.36 27.67
N TRP A 527 -18.40 -14.62 28.04
CA TRP A 527 -18.28 -15.02 29.45
C TRP A 527 -17.08 -14.36 30.16
N ILE A 528 -15.91 -14.31 29.49
CA ILE A 528 -14.72 -13.61 30.01
C ILE A 528 -15.02 -12.11 30.19
N LEU A 529 -15.72 -11.50 29.22
CA LEU A 529 -16.05 -10.08 29.23
C LEU A 529 -16.89 -9.70 30.44
N LEU A 530 -17.90 -10.50 30.77
CA LEU A 530 -18.76 -10.26 31.94
C LEU A 530 -17.96 -10.18 33.26
N LYS A 531 -16.85 -10.92 33.38
CA LYS A 531 -16.02 -10.93 34.57
C LYS A 531 -14.90 -9.89 34.55
N LYS A 532 -14.21 -9.74 33.40
CA LYS A 532 -12.96 -8.96 33.32
C LYS A 532 -13.16 -7.51 32.89
N ALA A 533 -14.12 -7.20 32.04
CA ALA A 533 -14.30 -5.83 31.55
C ALA A 533 -14.51 -4.79 32.67
N PRO A 534 -15.24 -5.07 33.77
CA PRO A 534 -15.37 -4.13 34.89
C PRO A 534 -14.05 -3.77 35.58
N GLN A 535 -13.05 -4.65 35.49
CA GLN A 535 -11.74 -4.46 36.10
C GLN A 535 -10.78 -3.74 35.15
N THR A 536 -10.89 -3.99 33.85
CA THR A 536 -9.91 -3.55 32.84
C THR A 536 -10.32 -2.31 32.05
N PHE A 537 -11.61 -2.00 31.97
CA PHE A 537 -12.15 -0.90 31.19
C PHE A 537 -12.02 0.44 31.94
N ARG A 538 -10.79 0.95 32.03
CA ARG A 538 -10.42 2.24 32.61
C ARG A 538 -9.35 2.94 31.75
N LEU A 539 -9.40 4.28 31.69
CA LEU A 539 -8.38 5.07 30.99
C LEU A 539 -6.98 4.75 31.52
N LYS A 540 -6.09 4.40 30.58
CA LYS A 540 -4.67 4.16 30.86
C LYS A 540 -3.93 5.50 30.69
N SER A 541 -3.14 5.84 31.71
CA SER A 541 -2.23 6.98 31.70
C SER A 541 -1.14 6.79 30.65
#